data_AF-A0A5B8WCA0-F1
#
_entry.id   AF-A0A5B8WCA0-F1
#
_cell.length_a   1.000
_cell.length_b   1.000
_cell.length_c   1.000
_cell.angle_alpha   90.00
_cell.angle_beta   90.00
_cell.angle_gamma   90.00
#
_symmetry.space_group_name_H-M   'P 1'
#
loop_
_entity.id
_entity.type
_entity.pdbx_description
1 polymer ?
#
loop_
_entity_poly.entity_id
_entity_poly.type
_entity_poly.pdbx_seq_one_letter_code
_entity_poly.pdbx_strand_id
1 'polypeptide(L)'
;MNRQDIYKLIRKYKDNTATESEKETLTEWYRSVANQDAEFPDDEDSVEEEMLLRLNQQTKPQKPHRFFLKRWSVAASILFLLSAGAIFFIKKNGSIQKPELVHNTVIVPGGNKAILTLANGQKISLTDAQKGQITQQKGVQISKTADGQLVYTAADDNGGSNAIAVAQYNTMETPRGGQFQLFLPDGTRVWLNAASSLKYPVDFGSAGERRVELSGEAYFEVAHNKDRPFRVITNRQVVEVLGTHFNVNAYNDEPNTKTTLLEGAVKVTGGDKSAMLKPGQEASLTDHLKISDVDTEEAVAWKNGYFRFDDERLETVMRKVSRWYNVDVVYRDNDVKDDLFAAVTTRFANISTLLKIMEQTGDVSFSIEGSKIIISKKAKK
;
A
#
# COMPACT_ATOMS: atom_id res chain seq x y z
N MET A 1 30.11 -3.22 -53.73
CA MET A 1 28.96 -3.21 -54.67
C MET A 1 28.15 -1.93 -54.46
N ASN A 2 27.53 -1.35 -55.50
CA ASN A 2 26.71 -0.15 -55.31
C ASN A 2 25.24 -0.52 -54.97
N ARG A 3 24.46 0.43 -54.44
CA ARG A 3 23.07 0.18 -54.00
C ARG A 3 22.16 -0.32 -55.12
N GLN A 4 22.28 0.22 -56.34
CA GLN A 4 21.47 -0.20 -57.49
C GLN A 4 21.85 -1.61 -58.00
N ASP A 5 23.11 -2.02 -57.87
CA ASP A 5 23.55 -3.37 -58.24
C ASP A 5 22.93 -4.40 -57.28
N ILE A 6 22.94 -4.13 -55.98
CA ILE A 6 22.32 -4.99 -54.96
C ILE A 6 20.82 -5.17 -55.22
N TYR A 7 20.07 -4.08 -55.49
CA TYR A 7 18.65 -4.17 -55.87
C TYR A 7 18.40 -5.05 -57.10
N LYS A 8 19.28 -4.99 -58.12
CA LYS A 8 19.16 -5.83 -59.32
C LYS A 8 19.41 -7.31 -59.02
N LEU A 9 20.38 -7.62 -58.16
CA LEU A 9 20.70 -8.99 -57.77
C LEU A 9 19.57 -9.62 -56.94
N ILE A 10 19.02 -8.90 -55.96
CA ILE A 10 17.86 -9.35 -55.18
C ILE A 10 16.67 -9.67 -56.10
N ARG A 11 16.38 -8.79 -57.07
CA ARG A 11 15.30 -9.02 -58.03
C ARG A 11 15.56 -10.23 -58.95
N LYS A 12 16.78 -10.37 -59.48
CA LYS A 12 17.16 -11.55 -60.28
C LYS A 12 17.06 -12.86 -59.49
N TYR A 13 17.38 -12.82 -58.20
CA TYR A 13 17.26 -13.97 -57.30
C TYR A 13 15.79 -14.41 -57.20
N LYS A 14 14.88 -13.48 -56.87
CA LYS A 14 13.43 -13.74 -56.82
C LYS A 14 12.86 -14.24 -58.15
N ASP A 15 13.25 -13.62 -59.26
CA ASP A 15 12.80 -14.00 -60.60
C ASP A 15 13.45 -15.34 -61.06
N ASN A 16 14.22 -16.02 -60.20
CA ASN A 16 14.99 -17.26 -60.44
C ASN A 16 15.88 -17.23 -61.70
N THR A 17 16.38 -16.04 -62.03
CA THR A 17 17.26 -15.75 -63.19
C THR A 17 18.69 -15.36 -62.81
N ALA A 18 19.01 -15.33 -61.52
CA ALA A 18 20.36 -15.12 -61.02
C ALA A 18 21.26 -16.33 -61.34
N THR A 19 22.43 -16.07 -61.93
CA THR A 19 23.48 -17.08 -62.08
C THR A 19 24.09 -17.43 -60.72
N GLU A 20 24.68 -18.63 -60.56
CA GLU A 20 25.26 -19.07 -59.27
C GLU A 20 26.31 -18.08 -58.71
N SER A 21 27.14 -17.48 -59.56
CA SER A 21 28.09 -16.43 -59.15
C SER A 21 27.40 -15.14 -58.67
N GLU A 22 26.23 -14.79 -59.23
CA GLU A 22 25.41 -13.68 -58.76
C GLU A 22 24.74 -13.98 -57.41
N LYS A 23 24.29 -15.23 -57.19
CA LYS A 23 23.76 -15.70 -55.89
C LYS A 23 24.83 -15.69 -54.80
N GLU A 24 26.04 -16.15 -55.11
CA GLU A 24 27.17 -16.15 -54.20
C GLU A 24 27.58 -14.70 -53.81
N THR A 25 27.68 -13.81 -54.80
CA THR A 25 27.94 -12.37 -54.56
C THR A 25 26.87 -11.70 -53.69
N LEU A 26 25.59 -12.08 -53.86
CA LEU A 26 24.49 -11.59 -53.02
C LEU A 26 24.57 -12.16 -51.58
N THR A 27 24.93 -13.44 -51.44
CA THR A 27 25.15 -14.13 -50.17
C THR A 27 26.30 -13.52 -49.37
N GLU A 28 27.45 -13.25 -50.01
CA GLU A 28 28.58 -12.56 -49.38
C GLU A 28 28.19 -11.17 -48.90
N TRP A 29 27.47 -10.40 -49.73
CA TRP A 29 26.95 -9.09 -49.31
C TRP A 29 26.03 -9.22 -48.10
N TYR A 30 25.07 -10.15 -48.12
CA TYR A 30 24.14 -10.37 -47.01
C TYR A 30 24.90 -10.69 -45.71
N ARG A 31 25.81 -11.68 -45.72
CA ARG A 31 26.66 -12.03 -44.57
C ARG A 31 27.52 -10.87 -44.07
N SER A 32 28.04 -10.04 -44.96
CA SER A 32 28.83 -8.85 -44.58
C SER A 32 28.02 -7.79 -43.83
N VAL A 33 26.68 -7.80 -43.98
CA VAL A 33 25.75 -6.85 -43.36
C VAL A 33 24.97 -7.48 -42.19
N ALA A 34 24.84 -8.81 -42.15
CA ALA A 34 23.99 -9.56 -41.22
C ALA A 34 24.71 -10.15 -39.99
N ASN A 35 26.01 -9.88 -39.83
CA ASN A 35 26.99 -10.67 -39.06
C ASN A 35 27.33 -12.01 -39.75
N GLN A 36 28.57 -12.48 -39.54
CA GLN A 36 29.21 -13.50 -40.39
C GLN A 36 28.52 -14.86 -40.40
N ASP A 37 27.76 -15.19 -39.36
CA ASP A 37 27.10 -16.49 -39.17
C ASP A 37 25.65 -16.53 -39.69
N ALA A 38 25.21 -15.52 -40.45
CA ALA A 38 23.91 -15.53 -41.10
C ALA A 38 23.89 -16.51 -42.29
N GLU A 39 23.13 -17.59 -42.15
CA GLU A 39 22.75 -18.44 -43.28
C GLU A 39 21.74 -17.73 -44.19
N PHE A 40 21.78 -18.04 -45.48
CA PHE A 40 20.89 -17.46 -46.47
C PHE A 40 19.52 -18.18 -46.34
N PRO A 41 18.38 -17.48 -46.16
CA PRO A 41 17.12 -18.18 -45.89
C PRO A 41 16.65 -18.98 -47.11
N ASP A 42 16.18 -20.21 -46.89
CA ASP A 42 15.72 -21.13 -47.96
C ASP A 42 14.33 -20.79 -48.54
N ASP A 43 13.60 -19.86 -47.92
CA ASP A 43 12.21 -19.50 -48.27
C ASP A 43 12.16 -18.29 -49.21
N GLU A 44 12.02 -18.52 -50.52
CA GLU A 44 12.18 -17.51 -51.58
C GLU A 44 11.30 -16.25 -51.40
N ASP A 45 10.10 -16.37 -50.82
CA ASP A 45 9.14 -15.26 -50.69
C ASP A 45 9.49 -14.28 -49.54
N SER A 46 10.13 -14.74 -48.46
CA SER A 46 10.46 -13.89 -47.30
C SER A 46 11.84 -13.21 -47.41
N VAL A 47 12.73 -13.73 -48.26
CA VAL A 47 14.10 -13.24 -48.45
C VAL A 47 14.17 -11.81 -49.00
N GLU A 48 13.35 -11.46 -49.99
CA GLU A 48 13.42 -10.13 -50.62
C GLU A 48 13.14 -9.00 -49.60
N GLU A 49 12.04 -9.12 -48.85
CA GLU A 49 11.57 -8.02 -48.00
C GLU A 49 12.57 -7.71 -46.88
N GLU A 50 13.17 -8.73 -46.27
CA GLU A 50 14.21 -8.53 -45.24
C GLU A 50 15.48 -7.90 -45.82
N MET A 51 15.94 -8.33 -47.00
CA MET A 51 17.13 -7.76 -47.63
C MET A 51 16.93 -6.30 -48.05
N LEU A 52 15.73 -5.94 -48.54
CA LEU A 52 15.40 -4.56 -48.91
C LEU A 52 15.29 -3.64 -47.67
N LEU A 53 14.75 -4.14 -46.56
CA LEU A 53 14.71 -3.41 -45.28
C LEU A 53 16.12 -3.11 -44.77
N ARG A 54 17.03 -4.10 -44.77
CA ARG A 54 18.42 -3.94 -44.33
C ARG A 54 19.22 -2.99 -45.22
N LEU A 55 19.07 -3.06 -46.55
CA LEU A 55 19.72 -2.16 -47.52
C LEU A 55 19.39 -0.66 -47.28
N ASN A 56 18.18 -0.37 -46.79
CA ASN A 56 17.76 0.99 -46.47
C ASN A 56 18.33 1.52 -45.14
N GLN A 57 18.68 0.65 -44.18
CA GLN A 57 19.20 1.08 -42.87
C GLN A 57 20.65 1.59 -42.92
N GLN A 58 21.49 1.08 -43.83
CA GLN A 58 22.90 1.48 -43.92
C GLN A 58 23.15 2.85 -44.59
N THR A 59 22.16 3.50 -45.22
CA THR A 59 22.41 4.70 -46.05
C THR A 59 21.97 6.02 -45.41
N LYS A 60 22.56 6.39 -44.27
CA LYS A 60 22.58 7.80 -43.78
C LYS A 60 23.92 8.48 -44.13
N PRO A 61 23.97 9.45 -45.06
CA PRO A 61 25.23 10.05 -45.51
C PRO A 61 25.79 11.05 -44.48
N GLN A 62 26.98 10.79 -43.95
CA GLN A 62 27.79 11.81 -43.26
C GLN A 62 28.75 12.49 -44.25
N LYS A 63 28.86 13.82 -44.19
CA LYS A 63 29.80 14.62 -44.99
C LYS A 63 30.99 15.05 -44.11
N PRO A 64 32.25 14.87 -44.55
CA PRO A 64 33.41 15.28 -43.77
C PRO A 64 33.68 16.80 -43.88
N HIS A 65 34.03 17.41 -42.75
CA HIS A 65 34.34 18.84 -42.65
C HIS A 65 35.84 19.08 -42.88
N ARG A 66 36.22 19.85 -43.92
CA ARG A 66 37.60 20.37 -44.06
C ARG A 66 37.71 21.74 -43.39
N PHE A 67 38.74 21.93 -42.57
CA PHE A 67 39.01 23.16 -41.83
C PHE A 67 39.71 24.22 -42.68
N PHE A 68 39.30 25.49 -42.55
CA PHE A 68 40.08 26.67 -42.97
C PHE A 68 40.33 27.59 -41.77
N LEU A 69 41.49 27.43 -41.15
CA LEU A 69 41.78 27.78 -39.75
C LEU A 69 42.19 29.26 -39.48
N LYS A 70 41.87 30.21 -40.38
CA LYS A 70 42.28 31.62 -40.24
C LYS A 70 41.15 32.68 -40.24
N ARG A 71 39.88 32.26 -40.14
CA ARG A 71 38.72 33.17 -39.94
C ARG A 71 37.93 32.93 -38.66
N TRP A 72 38.29 31.92 -37.86
CA TRP A 72 37.51 31.50 -36.69
C TRP A 72 37.81 32.29 -35.41
N SER A 73 38.88 33.06 -35.32
CA SER A 73 39.21 33.85 -34.11
C SER A 73 38.18 34.95 -33.80
N VAL A 74 37.62 35.59 -34.83
CA VAL A 74 36.58 36.63 -34.67
C VAL A 74 35.18 36.01 -34.52
N ALA A 75 34.92 34.90 -35.22
CA ALA A 75 33.66 34.17 -35.06
C ALA A 75 33.53 33.54 -33.66
N ALA A 76 34.62 32.99 -33.11
CA ALA A 76 34.63 32.36 -31.79
C ALA A 76 34.34 33.33 -30.66
N SER A 77 34.85 34.56 -30.68
CA SER A 77 34.56 35.57 -29.65
C SER A 77 33.12 36.06 -29.69
N ILE A 78 32.53 36.22 -30.89
CA ILE A 78 31.10 36.52 -31.04
C ILE A 78 30.25 35.34 -30.56
N LEU A 79 30.59 34.10 -30.93
CA LEU A 79 29.91 32.90 -30.44
C LEU A 79 30.02 32.76 -28.92
N PHE A 80 31.18 33.06 -28.32
CA PHE A 80 31.38 32.98 -26.88
C PHE A 80 30.55 34.04 -26.13
N LEU A 81 30.47 35.26 -26.65
CA LEU A 81 29.61 36.31 -26.09
C LEU A 81 28.12 36.01 -26.27
N LEU A 82 27.70 35.47 -27.42
CA LEU A 82 26.32 35.03 -27.64
C LEU A 82 25.96 33.81 -26.79
N SER A 83 26.86 32.85 -26.61
CA SER A 83 26.62 31.70 -25.73
C SER A 83 26.64 32.09 -24.25
N ALA A 84 27.54 32.98 -23.82
CA ALA A 84 27.54 33.50 -22.46
C ALA A 84 26.28 34.32 -22.18
N GLY A 85 25.86 35.15 -23.15
CA GLY A 85 24.59 35.88 -23.12
C GLY A 85 23.39 34.94 -23.06
N ALA A 86 23.34 33.90 -23.89
CA ALA A 86 22.27 32.90 -23.88
C ALA A 86 22.24 32.08 -22.58
N ILE A 87 23.38 31.65 -22.05
CA ILE A 87 23.48 30.95 -20.76
C ILE A 87 23.02 31.87 -19.61
N PHE A 88 23.41 33.14 -19.63
CA PHE A 88 22.94 34.13 -18.67
C PHE A 88 21.44 34.38 -18.78
N PHE A 89 20.90 34.45 -20.00
CA PHE A 89 19.47 34.63 -20.26
C PHE A 89 18.66 33.40 -19.83
N ILE A 90 19.14 32.17 -20.09
CA ILE A 90 18.52 30.91 -19.64
C ILE A 90 18.58 30.79 -18.10
N LYS A 91 19.69 31.19 -17.46
CA LYS A 91 19.78 31.22 -15.98
C LYS A 91 18.92 32.31 -15.34
N LYS A 92 18.68 33.43 -16.01
CA LYS A 92 17.92 34.57 -15.48
C LYS A 92 16.41 34.49 -15.78
N ASN A 93 16.05 33.95 -16.95
CA ASN A 93 14.66 33.78 -17.40
C ASN A 93 14.30 32.30 -17.43
N GLY A 94 14.06 31.74 -16.24
CA GLY A 94 13.35 30.48 -16.10
C GLY A 94 14.18 29.33 -15.59
N SER A 95 14.20 29.20 -14.26
CA SER A 95 13.64 27.96 -13.73
C SER A 95 12.18 27.84 -14.22
N ILE A 96 12.01 27.38 -15.47
CA ILE A 96 10.84 26.56 -15.76
C ILE A 96 11.03 25.35 -14.87
N GLN A 97 10.45 25.43 -13.68
CA GLN A 97 10.05 24.23 -12.97
C GLN A 97 9.32 23.45 -14.05
N LYS A 98 9.86 22.29 -14.45
CA LYS A 98 9.01 21.25 -15.03
C LYS A 98 7.80 21.26 -14.10
N PRO A 99 6.57 21.47 -14.58
CA PRO A 99 5.44 21.13 -13.73
C PRO A 99 5.75 19.73 -13.28
N GLU A 100 5.88 19.53 -11.96
CA GLU A 100 5.79 18.19 -11.44
C GLU A 100 4.52 17.67 -12.09
N LEU A 101 4.67 16.62 -12.91
CA LEU A 101 3.51 15.87 -13.35
C LEU A 101 2.83 15.57 -12.03
N VAL A 102 1.67 16.19 -11.81
CA VAL A 102 0.82 15.85 -10.67
C VAL A 102 0.57 14.39 -10.90
N HIS A 103 1.35 13.58 -10.19
CA HIS A 103 1.14 12.17 -10.11
C HIS A 103 -0.23 12.16 -9.48
N ASN A 104 -1.26 11.88 -10.29
CA ASN A 104 -2.59 11.66 -9.77
C ASN A 104 -2.40 10.47 -8.84
N THR A 105 -2.22 10.78 -7.55
CA THR A 105 -1.80 9.82 -6.55
C THR A 105 -2.97 8.90 -6.42
N VAL A 106 -2.93 7.78 -7.13
CA VAL A 106 -4.08 6.90 -7.26
C VAL A 106 -4.36 6.39 -5.86
N ILE A 107 -5.43 6.91 -5.26
CA ILE A 107 -5.86 6.52 -3.92
C ILE A 107 -6.31 5.08 -4.02
N VAL A 108 -5.44 4.19 -3.57
CA VAL A 108 -5.69 2.75 -3.50
C VAL A 108 -6.34 2.42 -2.16
N PRO A 109 -7.20 1.39 -2.10
CA PRO A 109 -7.68 0.85 -0.82
C PRO A 109 -6.51 0.41 0.06
N GLY A 110 -6.76 0.35 1.36
CA GLY A 110 -5.84 -0.24 2.32
C GLY A 110 -5.58 -1.74 2.04
N GLY A 111 -4.58 -2.28 2.73
CA GLY A 111 -4.22 -3.69 2.59
C GLY A 111 -3.44 -4.20 3.79
N ASN A 112 -2.91 -5.42 3.71
CA ASN A 112 -2.20 -6.03 4.83
C ASN A 112 -0.81 -5.39 4.98
N LYS A 113 -0.66 -4.48 5.95
CA LYS A 113 0.57 -3.71 6.22
C LYS A 113 0.73 -3.55 7.73
N ALA A 114 1.88 -3.92 8.26
CA ALA A 114 2.19 -3.76 9.67
C ALA A 114 3.68 -3.61 9.94
N ILE A 115 4.00 -3.07 11.11
CA ILE A 115 5.35 -2.93 11.65
C ILE A 115 5.35 -3.57 13.04
N LEU A 116 6.25 -4.53 13.24
CA LEU A 116 6.53 -5.11 14.55
C LEU A 116 7.71 -4.36 15.17
N THR A 117 7.47 -3.67 16.29
CA THR A 117 8.54 -3.13 17.14
C THR A 117 8.83 -4.13 18.24
N LEU A 118 10.06 -4.64 18.29
CA LEU A 118 10.52 -5.58 19.30
C LEU A 118 10.93 -4.89 20.60
N ALA A 119 10.98 -5.64 21.71
CA ALA A 119 11.42 -5.15 23.02
C ALA A 119 12.83 -4.50 23.08
N ASN A 120 13.68 -4.73 22.09
CA ASN A 120 14.99 -4.07 21.94
C ASN A 120 14.92 -2.75 21.12
N GLY A 121 13.71 -2.30 20.74
CA GLY A 121 13.47 -1.13 19.90
C GLY A 121 13.58 -1.37 18.38
N GLN A 122 13.98 -2.58 17.94
CA GLN A 122 14.11 -2.91 16.53
C GLN A 122 12.74 -2.93 15.85
N LYS A 123 12.57 -2.17 14.77
CA LYS A 123 11.37 -2.18 13.93
C LYS A 123 11.54 -3.12 12.73
N ILE A 124 10.53 -3.94 12.47
CA ILE A 124 10.48 -4.90 11.35
C ILE A 124 9.22 -4.61 10.54
N SER A 125 9.36 -4.25 9.26
CA SER A 125 8.23 -4.18 8.34
C SER A 125 7.74 -5.59 8.01
N LEU A 126 6.55 -5.94 8.49
CA LEU A 126 5.89 -7.19 8.15
C LEU A 126 5.25 -7.15 6.76
N THR A 127 5.13 -5.96 6.16
CA THR A 127 4.69 -5.80 4.77
C THR A 127 5.69 -6.46 3.83
N ASP A 128 6.97 -6.09 3.96
CA ASP A 128 8.06 -6.46 3.05
C ASP A 128 8.79 -7.75 3.46
N ALA A 129 8.59 -8.19 4.71
CA ALA A 129 9.22 -9.40 5.23
C ALA A 129 8.85 -10.65 4.42
N GLN A 130 9.86 -11.46 4.11
CA GLN A 130 9.70 -12.78 3.49
C GLN A 130 8.89 -13.74 4.39
N LYS A 131 8.32 -14.77 3.77
CA LYS A 131 7.59 -15.84 4.48
C LYS A 131 8.58 -16.70 5.29
N GLY A 132 8.14 -17.21 6.45
CA GLY A 132 8.97 -18.02 7.35
C GLY A 132 9.37 -17.29 8.63
N GLN A 133 10.49 -17.70 9.23
CA GLN A 133 10.96 -17.13 10.50
C GLN A 133 11.40 -15.67 10.33
N ILE A 134 10.87 -14.80 11.19
CA ILE A 134 11.18 -13.37 11.22
C ILE A 134 12.27 -13.09 12.26
N THR A 135 12.14 -13.66 13.46
CA THR A 135 13.10 -13.50 14.56
C THR A 135 12.85 -14.57 15.66
N GLN A 136 13.65 -14.54 16.73
CA GLN A 136 13.46 -15.37 17.92
C GLN A 136 13.82 -14.54 19.17
N GLN A 137 13.01 -14.63 20.23
CA GLN A 137 13.20 -13.89 21.48
C GLN A 137 12.88 -14.79 22.68
N LYS A 138 13.82 -15.00 23.60
CA LYS A 138 13.65 -15.82 24.84
C LYS A 138 12.92 -17.15 24.60
N GLY A 139 13.45 -18.00 23.72
CA GLY A 139 12.82 -19.28 23.40
C GLY A 139 11.50 -19.19 22.61
N VAL A 140 11.02 -18.00 22.21
CA VAL A 140 9.84 -17.85 21.34
C VAL A 140 10.28 -17.49 19.92
N GLN A 141 9.98 -18.37 18.97
CA GLN A 141 10.17 -18.11 17.54
C GLN A 141 8.98 -17.31 17.00
N ILE A 142 9.28 -16.24 16.25
CA ILE A 142 8.28 -15.39 15.59
C ILE A 142 8.35 -15.66 14.09
N SER A 143 7.24 -16.08 13.48
CA SER A 143 7.17 -16.44 12.06
C SER A 143 5.99 -15.78 11.35
N LYS A 144 6.16 -15.49 10.05
CA LYS A 144 5.11 -15.00 9.14
C LYS A 144 4.63 -16.16 8.26
N THR A 145 3.34 -16.48 8.33
CA THR A 145 2.73 -17.58 7.56
C THR A 145 2.66 -17.27 6.06
N ALA A 146 2.31 -18.29 5.26
CA ALA A 146 2.10 -18.11 3.82
C ALA A 146 1.00 -17.08 3.50
N ASP A 147 0.01 -16.95 4.38
CA ASP A 147 -1.12 -16.01 4.30
C ASP A 147 -0.81 -14.63 4.91
N GLY A 148 0.43 -14.42 5.35
CA GLY A 148 0.91 -13.15 5.89
C GLY A 148 0.55 -12.89 7.36
N GLN A 149 -0.02 -13.87 8.08
CA GLN A 149 -0.35 -13.77 9.51
C GLN A 149 0.92 -13.98 10.34
N LEU A 150 1.01 -13.36 11.52
CA LEU A 150 2.16 -13.54 12.42
C LEU A 150 1.83 -14.48 13.58
N VAL A 151 2.69 -15.50 13.75
CA VAL A 151 2.53 -16.61 14.70
C VAL A 151 3.74 -16.70 15.62
N TYR A 152 3.47 -16.98 16.90
CA TYR A 152 4.47 -17.27 17.92
C TYR A 152 4.46 -18.78 18.20
N THR A 153 5.63 -19.41 18.14
CA THR A 153 5.81 -20.80 18.57
C THR A 153 6.89 -20.85 19.63
N ALA A 154 6.65 -21.53 20.74
CA ALA A 154 7.73 -21.91 21.65
C ALA A 154 8.73 -22.77 20.86
N ALA A 155 10.00 -22.38 20.87
CA ALA A 155 11.11 -23.23 20.51
C ALA A 155 11.50 -24.05 21.75
N ASP A 156 11.92 -25.30 21.55
CA ASP A 156 12.32 -26.20 22.64
C ASP A 156 13.59 -25.71 23.33
N ASP A 157 13.43 -24.87 24.35
CA ASP A 157 14.54 -24.34 25.14
C ASP A 157 14.91 -25.32 26.26
N ASN A 158 15.80 -26.27 25.93
CA ASN A 158 16.52 -27.11 26.89
C ASN A 158 17.55 -26.26 27.68
N GLY A 159 17.05 -25.24 28.40
CA GLY A 159 17.86 -24.11 28.87
C GLY A 159 17.32 -23.48 30.15
N GLY A 160 17.22 -24.27 31.23
CA GLY A 160 16.74 -23.79 32.53
C GLY A 160 17.52 -22.58 33.05
N SER A 161 16.85 -21.42 33.12
CA SER A 161 17.41 -20.18 33.67
C SER A 161 16.39 -19.45 34.55
N ASN A 162 16.42 -19.76 35.85
CA ASN A 162 15.66 -19.07 36.91
C ASN A 162 16.20 -17.65 37.18
N ALA A 163 16.29 -16.80 36.16
CA ALA A 163 16.40 -15.37 36.33
C ALA A 163 14.98 -14.78 36.43
N ILE A 164 14.77 -13.81 37.33
CA ILE A 164 13.50 -13.08 37.42
C ILE A 164 13.32 -12.31 36.10
N ALA A 165 12.55 -12.90 35.19
CA ALA A 165 12.45 -12.44 33.82
C ALA A 165 11.60 -11.15 33.77
N VAL A 166 12.28 -10.00 33.69
CA VAL A 166 11.61 -8.73 33.36
C VAL A 166 10.79 -8.94 32.08
N ALA A 167 9.49 -8.67 32.17
CA ALA A 167 8.55 -8.83 31.08
C ALA A 167 8.94 -7.91 29.91
N GLN A 168 9.24 -8.53 28.78
CA GLN A 168 9.57 -7.82 27.54
C GLN A 168 8.30 -7.63 26.73
N TYR A 169 8.13 -6.44 26.15
CA TYR A 169 6.95 -6.05 25.39
C TYR A 169 7.30 -5.82 23.93
N ASN A 170 6.47 -6.34 23.04
CA ASN A 170 6.48 -6.02 21.62
C ASN A 170 5.25 -5.16 21.30
N THR A 171 5.35 -4.35 20.25
CA THR A 171 4.26 -3.50 19.75
C THR A 171 4.02 -3.80 18.28
N MET A 172 2.79 -4.20 17.94
CA MET A 172 2.31 -4.33 16.56
C MET A 172 1.64 -3.01 16.16
N GLU A 173 2.06 -2.42 15.05
CA GLU A 173 1.52 -1.14 14.54
C GLU A 173 1.00 -1.32 13.10
N THR A 174 -0.22 -0.89 12.83
CA THR A 174 -0.81 -0.77 11.49
C THR A 174 -0.86 0.71 11.08
N PRO A 175 -0.24 1.12 9.96
CA PRO A 175 -0.34 2.50 9.49
C PRO A 175 -1.75 2.80 8.96
N ARG A 176 -2.01 4.05 8.58
CA ARG A 176 -3.16 4.39 7.71
C ARG A 176 -3.04 3.57 6.41
N GLY A 177 -4.15 2.99 5.96
CA GLY A 177 -4.20 2.02 4.86
C GLY A 177 -3.43 0.72 5.09
N GLY A 178 -3.16 0.38 6.35
CA GLY A 178 -2.79 -0.96 6.79
C GLY A 178 -3.93 -1.65 7.53
N GLN A 179 -3.94 -2.97 7.55
CA GLN A 179 -4.61 -3.80 8.56
C GLN A 179 -3.72 -5.03 8.78
N PHE A 180 -3.93 -5.77 9.87
CA PHE A 180 -3.13 -6.98 10.11
C PHE A 180 -3.84 -7.99 11.01
N GLN A 181 -3.43 -9.26 10.92
CA GLN A 181 -3.88 -10.33 11.80
C GLN A 181 -2.66 -10.97 12.48
N LEU A 182 -2.73 -11.12 13.79
CA LEU A 182 -1.71 -11.76 14.61
C LEU A 182 -2.34 -12.75 15.60
N PHE A 183 -1.57 -13.77 15.95
CA PHE A 183 -1.83 -14.61 17.11
C PHE A 183 -0.98 -14.10 18.26
N LEU A 184 -1.50 -14.14 19.48
CA LEU A 184 -0.76 -13.83 20.70
C LEU A 184 -0.19 -15.12 21.32
N PRO A 185 0.80 -15.04 22.23
CA PRO A 185 1.43 -16.23 22.84
C PRO A 185 0.49 -17.15 23.64
N ASP A 186 -0.70 -16.68 24.04
CA ASP A 186 -1.74 -17.52 24.69
C ASP A 186 -2.72 -18.18 23.69
N GLY A 187 -2.50 -18.02 22.38
CA GLY A 187 -3.38 -18.51 21.32
C GLY A 187 -4.54 -17.57 20.97
N THR A 188 -4.68 -16.42 21.63
CA THR A 188 -5.69 -15.40 21.28
C THR A 188 -5.44 -14.87 19.87
N ARG A 189 -6.50 -14.79 19.04
CA ARG A 189 -6.42 -14.21 17.70
C ARG A 189 -6.84 -12.75 17.73
N VAL A 190 -6.09 -11.88 17.07
CA VAL A 190 -6.36 -10.44 17.00
C VAL A 190 -6.27 -9.96 15.57
N TRP A 191 -7.26 -9.15 15.16
CA TRP A 191 -7.22 -8.34 13.95
C TRP A 191 -7.06 -6.88 14.39
N LEU A 192 -6.18 -6.15 13.72
CA LEU A 192 -5.86 -4.76 13.98
C LEU A 192 -6.23 -3.93 12.74
N ASN A 193 -7.13 -2.95 12.90
CA ASN A 193 -7.61 -2.11 11.79
C ASN A 193 -6.57 -1.01 11.46
N ALA A 194 -6.85 -0.13 10.49
CA ALA A 194 -5.92 0.93 10.08
C ALA A 194 -5.61 1.94 11.18
N ALA A 195 -4.39 2.49 11.18
CA ALA A 195 -3.92 3.48 12.16
C ALA A 195 -4.07 3.03 13.63
N SER A 196 -3.78 1.77 13.92
CA SER A 196 -3.95 1.16 15.24
C SER A 196 -2.65 0.55 15.76
N SER A 197 -2.56 0.33 17.07
CA SER A 197 -1.38 -0.19 17.74
C SER A 197 -1.77 -1.10 18.91
N LEU A 198 -1.13 -2.26 19.01
CA LEU A 198 -1.31 -3.22 20.09
C LEU A 198 0.05 -3.57 20.71
N LYS A 199 0.22 -3.27 21.99
CA LYS A 199 1.39 -3.64 22.80
C LYS A 199 1.06 -4.80 23.72
N TYR A 200 1.90 -5.82 23.74
CA TYR A 200 1.68 -7.09 24.44
C TYR A 200 3.03 -7.68 24.89
N PRO A 201 3.06 -8.49 25.95
CA PRO A 201 4.29 -9.17 26.36
C PRO A 201 4.68 -10.26 25.37
N VAL A 202 5.98 -10.52 25.23
CA VAL A 202 6.54 -11.63 24.44
C VAL A 202 6.04 -12.99 24.96
N ASP A 203 5.77 -13.08 26.26
CA ASP A 203 5.20 -14.23 26.93
C ASP A 203 4.31 -13.76 28.11
N PHE A 204 3.10 -14.32 28.20
CA PHE A 204 2.16 -14.04 29.29
C PHE A 204 2.46 -14.80 30.60
N GLY A 205 3.32 -15.82 30.58
CA GLY A 205 3.80 -16.50 31.78
C GLY A 205 4.65 -15.56 32.64
N SER A 206 5.78 -15.10 32.08
CA SER A 206 6.71 -14.15 32.71
C SER A 206 6.10 -12.78 33.01
N ALA A 207 5.08 -12.34 32.27
CA ALA A 207 4.33 -11.12 32.58
C ALA A 207 3.37 -11.24 33.78
N GLY A 208 3.05 -12.45 34.26
CA GLY A 208 2.11 -12.68 35.36
C GLY A 208 0.63 -12.45 35.02
N GLU A 209 0.29 -11.50 34.14
CA GLU A 209 -1.08 -11.21 33.67
C GLU A 209 -1.24 -11.35 32.15
N ARG A 210 -2.45 -11.71 31.67
CA ARG A 210 -2.81 -11.67 30.25
C ARG A 210 -3.28 -10.26 29.85
N ARG A 211 -2.35 -9.30 29.78
CA ARG A 211 -2.65 -7.90 29.50
C ARG A 211 -2.09 -7.43 28.16
N VAL A 212 -2.89 -6.67 27.41
CA VAL A 212 -2.49 -5.94 26.21
C VAL A 212 -2.95 -4.49 26.27
N GLU A 213 -2.22 -3.58 25.62
CA GLU A 213 -2.54 -2.15 25.55
C GLU A 213 -2.87 -1.80 24.09
N LEU A 214 -4.07 -1.25 23.86
CA LEU A 214 -4.63 -0.95 22.54
C LEU A 214 -4.81 0.56 22.35
N SER A 215 -4.39 1.05 21.19
CA SER A 215 -4.75 2.35 20.63
C SER A 215 -5.34 2.14 19.23
N GLY A 216 -6.47 2.77 18.94
CA GLY A 216 -7.22 2.52 17.70
C GLY A 216 -8.20 1.36 17.83
N GLU A 217 -8.39 0.56 16.78
CA GLU A 217 -9.42 -0.47 16.73
C GLU A 217 -8.86 -1.87 16.47
N ALA A 218 -9.33 -2.82 17.28
CA ALA A 218 -8.99 -4.22 17.16
C ALA A 218 -10.17 -5.13 17.51
N TYR A 219 -10.23 -6.25 16.81
CA TYR A 219 -11.18 -7.33 17.06
C TYR A 219 -10.44 -8.53 17.64
N PHE A 220 -10.99 -9.11 18.71
CA PHE A 220 -10.36 -10.14 19.52
C PHE A 220 -11.21 -11.42 19.54
N GLU A 221 -10.54 -12.56 19.40
CA GLU A 221 -11.07 -13.90 19.66
C GLU A 221 -10.18 -14.53 20.72
N VAL A 222 -10.56 -14.36 21.99
CA VAL A 222 -9.70 -14.67 23.14
C VAL A 222 -9.73 -16.14 23.50
N ALA A 223 -8.55 -16.74 23.64
CA ALA A 223 -8.40 -18.12 24.08
C ALA A 223 -8.98 -18.32 25.49
N HIS A 224 -9.84 -19.33 25.64
CA HIS A 224 -10.60 -19.53 26.88
C HIS A 224 -9.70 -20.01 28.03
N ASN A 225 -9.64 -19.24 29.11
CA ASN A 225 -8.95 -19.58 30.35
C ASN A 225 -9.62 -18.86 31.53
N LYS A 226 -10.22 -19.63 32.44
CA LYS A 226 -11.03 -19.13 33.57
C LYS A 226 -10.20 -18.58 34.73
N ASP A 227 -9.05 -19.19 34.99
CA ASP A 227 -8.13 -18.82 36.07
C ASP A 227 -7.27 -17.60 35.69
N ARG A 228 -7.02 -17.49 34.38
CA ARG A 228 -6.23 -16.51 33.61
C ARG A 228 -6.97 -15.30 32.99
N PRO A 229 -7.74 -14.40 33.65
CA PRO A 229 -8.42 -13.29 32.96
C PRO A 229 -7.57 -12.51 31.93
N PHE A 230 -8.11 -12.27 30.73
CA PHE A 230 -7.49 -11.47 29.65
C PHE A 230 -7.99 -10.03 29.71
N ARG A 231 -7.08 -9.05 29.56
CA ARG A 231 -7.35 -7.62 29.73
C ARG A 231 -6.85 -6.80 28.54
N VAL A 232 -7.76 -6.08 27.88
CA VAL A 232 -7.42 -5.02 26.92
C VAL A 232 -7.52 -3.68 27.64
N ILE A 233 -6.41 -2.95 27.69
CA ILE A 233 -6.32 -1.61 28.27
C ILE A 233 -6.35 -0.59 27.13
N THR A 234 -7.21 0.42 27.22
CA THR A 234 -7.18 1.60 26.33
C THR A 234 -6.90 2.87 27.13
N ASN A 235 -6.88 4.01 26.46
CA ASN A 235 -6.83 5.34 27.07
C ASN A 235 -7.98 5.64 28.07
N ARG A 236 -9.16 5.05 27.91
CA ARG A 236 -10.39 5.38 28.66
C ARG A 236 -10.99 4.20 29.43
N GLN A 237 -10.70 2.96 29.06
CA GLN A 237 -11.34 1.77 29.64
C GLN A 237 -10.41 0.57 29.80
N VAL A 238 -10.84 -0.34 30.67
CA VAL A 238 -10.32 -1.70 30.81
C VAL A 238 -11.41 -2.69 30.44
N VAL A 239 -11.10 -3.59 29.51
CA VAL A 239 -12.00 -4.66 29.04
C VAL A 239 -11.46 -5.99 29.53
N GLU A 240 -12.21 -6.70 30.37
CA GLU A 240 -11.81 -7.96 31.00
C GLU A 240 -12.72 -9.11 30.54
N VAL A 241 -12.10 -10.21 30.09
CA VAL A 241 -12.78 -11.39 29.52
C VAL A 241 -12.09 -12.69 29.95
N LEU A 242 -12.81 -13.82 29.84
CA LEU A 242 -12.25 -15.16 30.08
C LEU A 242 -12.01 -15.97 28.78
N GLY A 243 -12.74 -15.66 27.70
CA GLY A 243 -12.67 -16.33 26.40
C GLY A 243 -13.92 -15.99 25.60
N THR A 244 -13.77 -15.11 24.60
CA THR A 244 -14.84 -14.18 24.18
C THR A 244 -14.50 -13.57 22.82
N HIS A 245 -15.52 -13.30 22.00
CA HIS A 245 -15.40 -12.64 20.70
C HIS A 245 -15.96 -11.22 20.77
N PHE A 246 -15.14 -10.19 20.57
CA PHE A 246 -15.53 -8.77 20.73
C PHE A 246 -14.68 -7.80 19.89
N ASN A 247 -15.26 -6.65 19.52
CA ASN A 247 -14.56 -5.51 18.92
C ASN A 247 -14.30 -4.44 19.99
N VAL A 248 -13.15 -3.76 19.91
CA VAL A 248 -12.86 -2.54 20.67
C VAL A 248 -12.44 -1.45 19.70
N ASN A 249 -13.16 -0.33 19.69
CA ASN A 249 -12.82 0.87 18.94
C ASN A 249 -12.44 1.98 19.92
N ALA A 250 -11.16 2.31 19.97
CA ALA A 250 -10.54 3.23 20.93
C ALA A 250 -9.54 4.19 20.24
N TYR A 251 -9.89 4.71 19.06
CA TYR A 251 -9.10 5.80 18.47
C TYR A 251 -9.24 7.08 19.29
N ASN A 252 -8.17 7.88 19.37
CA ASN A 252 -8.17 9.17 20.06
C ASN A 252 -8.92 10.27 19.29
N ASP A 253 -9.16 10.11 17.98
CA ASP A 253 -9.90 11.05 17.13
C ASP A 253 -11.40 10.75 17.03
N GLU A 254 -11.90 9.77 17.79
CA GLU A 254 -13.32 9.40 17.92
C GLU A 254 -13.91 9.98 19.24
N PRO A 255 -15.21 10.35 19.27
CA PRO A 255 -15.82 11.00 20.44
C PRO A 255 -16.03 10.03 21.62
N ASN A 256 -16.23 8.74 21.32
CA ASN A 256 -16.46 7.67 22.27
C ASN A 256 -15.49 6.50 22.04
N THR A 257 -15.16 5.80 23.12
CA THR A 257 -14.57 4.46 23.03
C THR A 257 -15.69 3.44 23.08
N LYS A 258 -15.73 2.50 22.12
CA LYS A 258 -16.76 1.47 22.01
C LYS A 258 -16.20 0.08 22.28
N THR A 259 -16.97 -0.76 22.96
CA THR A 259 -16.72 -2.20 23.10
C THR A 259 -17.98 -2.97 22.72
N THR A 260 -17.93 -3.76 21.66
CA THR A 260 -19.08 -4.48 21.10
C THR A 260 -18.89 -5.98 21.26
N LEU A 261 -19.82 -6.66 21.94
CA LEU A 261 -19.71 -8.09 22.28
C LEU A 261 -20.51 -8.96 21.30
N LEU A 262 -19.82 -9.92 20.66
CA LEU A 262 -20.43 -10.89 19.74
C LEU A 262 -20.72 -12.23 20.41
N GLU A 263 -19.78 -12.77 21.20
CA GLU A 263 -19.94 -14.07 21.87
C GLU A 263 -19.20 -14.10 23.22
N GLY A 264 -19.82 -14.70 24.24
CA GLY A 264 -19.26 -14.83 25.58
C GLY A 264 -19.77 -13.76 26.53
N ALA A 265 -18.88 -13.23 27.38
CA ALA A 265 -19.19 -12.18 28.34
C ALA A 265 -18.00 -11.22 28.48
N VAL A 266 -18.28 -9.92 28.61
CA VAL A 266 -17.26 -8.87 28.72
C VAL A 266 -17.58 -7.99 29.91
N LYS A 267 -16.60 -7.80 30.81
CA LYS A 267 -16.65 -6.73 31.80
C LYS A 267 -15.91 -5.52 31.26
N VAL A 268 -16.63 -4.41 31.06
CA VAL A 268 -16.05 -3.11 30.69
C VAL A 268 -15.99 -2.23 31.94
N THR A 269 -14.85 -1.60 32.19
CA THR A 269 -14.65 -0.66 33.30
C THR A 269 -14.11 0.66 32.75
N GLY A 270 -14.77 1.78 33.06
CA GLY A 270 -14.40 3.12 32.61
C GLY A 270 -14.62 4.14 33.73
N GLY A 271 -13.54 4.78 34.18
CA GLY A 271 -13.53 5.49 35.46
C GLY A 271 -13.95 4.56 36.61
N ASP A 272 -14.77 5.07 37.53
CA ASP A 272 -15.27 4.31 38.69
C ASP A 272 -16.45 3.37 38.36
N LYS A 273 -16.90 3.32 37.10
CA LYS A 273 -18.06 2.51 36.68
C LYS A 273 -17.61 1.26 35.94
N SER A 274 -18.29 0.14 36.21
CA SER A 274 -18.16 -1.08 35.42
C SER A 274 -19.50 -1.65 35.02
N ALA A 275 -19.50 -2.40 33.91
CA ALA A 275 -20.67 -3.03 33.32
C ALA A 275 -20.30 -4.44 32.84
N MET A 276 -21.28 -5.35 32.83
CA MET A 276 -21.18 -6.64 32.16
C MET A 276 -22.03 -6.60 30.89
N LEU A 277 -21.42 -6.83 29.73
CA LEU A 277 -22.10 -6.94 28.45
C LEU A 277 -22.55 -8.38 28.19
N LYS A 278 -23.66 -8.51 27.45
CA LYS A 278 -24.12 -9.75 26.82
C LYS A 278 -23.85 -9.72 25.30
N PRO A 279 -23.86 -10.86 24.60
CA PRO A 279 -23.89 -10.91 23.13
C PRO A 279 -24.96 -9.98 22.56
N GLY A 280 -24.60 -9.19 21.54
CA GLY A 280 -25.47 -8.18 20.94
C GLY A 280 -25.39 -6.79 21.60
N GLN A 281 -24.56 -6.59 22.62
CA GLN A 281 -24.47 -5.32 23.35
C GLN A 281 -23.18 -4.55 23.09
N GLU A 282 -23.31 -3.22 23.06
CA GLU A 282 -22.21 -2.28 23.01
C GLU A 282 -22.13 -1.44 24.30
N ALA A 283 -20.92 -1.34 24.86
CA ALA A 283 -20.57 -0.27 25.78
C ALA A 283 -19.99 0.91 24.99
N SER A 284 -20.64 2.07 25.03
CA SER A 284 -20.11 3.34 24.51
C SER A 284 -19.72 4.23 25.68
N LEU A 285 -18.42 4.52 25.79
CA LEU A 285 -17.84 5.37 26.83
C LEU A 285 -17.46 6.75 26.26
N THR A 286 -18.20 7.77 26.68
CA THR A 286 -17.76 9.17 26.63
C THR A 286 -17.23 9.55 28.01
N ASP A 287 -17.84 10.51 28.69
CA ASP A 287 -17.59 10.81 30.11
C ASP A 287 -18.38 9.86 31.02
N HIS A 288 -19.37 9.16 30.45
CA HIS A 288 -20.19 8.17 31.11
C HIS A 288 -20.26 6.88 30.27
N LEU A 289 -20.30 5.75 30.96
CA LEU A 289 -20.48 4.43 30.37
C LEU A 289 -21.97 4.21 30.05
N LYS A 290 -22.34 4.17 28.76
CA LYS A 290 -23.68 3.81 28.28
C LYS A 290 -23.63 2.39 27.70
N ILE A 291 -24.68 1.60 27.96
CA ILE A 291 -24.89 0.29 27.33
C ILE A 291 -26.11 0.40 26.42
N SER A 292 -26.05 -0.24 25.24
CA SER A 292 -27.20 -0.43 24.36
C SER A 292 -27.07 -1.73 23.57
N ASP A 293 -28.19 -2.34 23.21
CA ASP A 293 -28.24 -3.41 22.23
C ASP A 293 -28.00 -2.82 20.82
N VAL A 294 -27.24 -3.50 19.97
CA VAL A 294 -26.80 -3.01 18.64
C VAL A 294 -26.76 -4.14 17.61
N ASP A 295 -26.79 -3.80 16.32
CA ASP A 295 -26.36 -4.71 15.26
C ASP A 295 -24.83 -4.86 15.30
N THR A 296 -24.35 -6.04 15.69
CA THR A 296 -22.91 -6.32 15.82
C THR A 296 -22.18 -6.37 14.48
N GLU A 297 -22.89 -6.50 13.35
CA GLU A 297 -22.29 -6.53 12.01
C GLU A 297 -21.61 -5.20 11.65
N GLU A 298 -22.07 -4.05 12.15
CA GLU A 298 -21.38 -2.77 11.91
C GLU A 298 -19.98 -2.78 12.54
N ALA A 299 -19.88 -3.25 13.79
CA ALA A 299 -18.64 -3.28 14.56
C ALA A 299 -17.57 -4.22 13.98
N VAL A 300 -17.96 -5.22 13.17
CA VAL A 300 -17.03 -6.16 12.52
C VAL A 300 -16.98 -6.06 10.99
N ALA A 301 -17.78 -5.19 10.37
CA ALA A 301 -17.79 -4.98 8.92
C ALA A 301 -16.38 -4.74 8.35
N TRP A 302 -15.54 -3.99 9.07
CA TRP A 302 -14.17 -3.68 8.67
C TRP A 302 -13.27 -4.93 8.58
N LYS A 303 -13.43 -5.89 9.52
CA LYS A 303 -12.75 -7.19 9.56
C LYS A 303 -13.21 -8.05 8.38
N ASN A 304 -14.51 -7.98 8.09
CA ASN A 304 -15.18 -8.73 7.02
C ASN A 304 -14.97 -8.13 5.61
N GLY A 305 -14.23 -7.01 5.48
CA GLY A 305 -13.90 -6.41 4.18
C GLY A 305 -14.89 -5.38 3.66
N TYR A 306 -15.76 -4.85 4.53
CA TYR A 306 -16.80 -3.89 4.21
C TYR A 306 -16.64 -2.56 4.95
N PHE A 307 -17.17 -1.52 4.34
CA PHE A 307 -17.73 -0.40 5.07
C PHE A 307 -19.22 -0.68 5.29
N ARG A 308 -19.68 -0.55 6.52
CA ARG A 308 -21.09 -0.52 6.92
C ARG A 308 -21.28 0.74 7.76
N PHE A 309 -22.25 1.54 7.38
CA PHE A 309 -22.66 2.76 8.06
C PHE A 309 -24.17 2.63 8.28
N ASP A 310 -24.64 2.90 9.49
CA ASP A 310 -26.05 2.83 9.89
C ASP A 310 -26.39 4.16 10.58
N ASP A 311 -27.11 5.03 9.86
CA ASP A 311 -27.38 6.44 10.21
C ASP A 311 -26.17 7.18 10.84
N GLU A 312 -24.98 7.00 10.25
CA GLU A 312 -23.73 7.50 10.83
C GLU A 312 -23.38 8.92 10.31
N ARG A 313 -23.01 9.83 11.23
CA ARG A 313 -22.55 11.19 10.90
C ARG A 313 -21.38 11.17 9.92
N LEU A 314 -21.44 12.00 8.89
CA LEU A 314 -20.42 12.12 7.84
C LEU A 314 -19.01 12.31 8.42
N GLU A 315 -18.86 13.06 9.52
CA GLU A 315 -17.57 13.23 10.19
C GLU A 315 -16.94 11.88 10.62
N THR A 316 -17.74 10.97 11.16
CA THR A 316 -17.28 9.64 11.59
C THR A 316 -17.02 8.72 10.39
N VAL A 317 -17.93 8.70 9.41
CA VAL A 317 -17.75 7.97 8.14
C VAL A 317 -16.42 8.37 7.49
N MET A 318 -16.16 9.67 7.39
CA MET A 318 -14.95 10.18 6.74
C MET A 318 -13.68 9.94 7.55
N ARG A 319 -13.75 9.80 8.89
CA ARG A 319 -12.62 9.27 9.69
C ARG A 319 -12.34 7.80 9.33
N LYS A 320 -13.36 6.94 9.26
CA LYS A 320 -13.23 5.53 8.82
C LYS A 320 -12.59 5.45 7.41
N VAL A 321 -13.02 6.29 6.47
CA VAL A 321 -12.47 6.40 5.09
C VAL A 321 -11.03 6.91 5.10
N SER A 322 -10.76 8.01 5.82
CA SER A 322 -9.44 8.65 5.96
C SER A 322 -8.36 7.70 6.49
N ARG A 323 -8.71 6.89 7.49
CA ARG A 323 -7.81 5.87 8.06
C ARG A 323 -7.54 4.74 7.06
N TRP A 324 -8.54 4.28 6.31
CA TRP A 324 -8.39 3.15 5.39
C TRP A 324 -7.73 3.49 4.05
N TYR A 325 -8.05 4.62 3.43
CA TYR A 325 -7.46 5.01 2.14
C TYR A 325 -6.19 5.85 2.28
N ASN A 326 -5.78 6.20 3.51
CA ASN A 326 -4.65 7.08 3.81
C ASN A 326 -4.77 8.45 3.09
N VAL A 327 -5.90 9.12 3.33
CA VAL A 327 -6.28 10.38 2.69
C VAL A 327 -6.81 11.38 3.69
N ASP A 328 -6.36 12.62 3.62
CA ASP A 328 -6.81 13.67 4.54
C ASP A 328 -8.16 14.22 4.09
N VAL A 329 -8.98 14.67 5.04
CA VAL A 329 -10.34 15.16 4.78
C VAL A 329 -10.44 16.63 5.15
N VAL A 330 -10.96 17.44 4.22
CA VAL A 330 -11.11 18.88 4.36
C VAL A 330 -12.58 19.25 4.12
N TYR A 331 -13.22 19.84 5.13
CA TYR A 331 -14.56 20.37 5.02
C TYR A 331 -14.47 21.84 4.59
N ARG A 332 -15.06 22.21 3.45
CA ARG A 332 -15.26 23.62 3.07
C ARG A 332 -16.42 24.22 3.86
N ASP A 333 -17.51 23.46 3.95
CA ASP A 333 -18.70 23.78 4.73
C ASP A 333 -18.71 22.85 5.95
N ASN A 334 -18.87 23.39 7.17
CA ASN A 334 -18.83 22.57 8.40
C ASN A 334 -20.20 22.00 8.81
N ASP A 335 -21.30 22.51 8.25
CA ASP A 335 -22.66 22.06 8.55
C ASP A 335 -22.94 20.64 8.03
N VAL A 336 -22.30 20.23 6.93
CA VAL A 336 -22.43 18.86 6.37
C VAL A 336 -21.86 17.75 7.25
N LYS A 337 -21.12 18.08 8.33
CA LYS A 337 -20.51 17.09 9.23
C LYS A 337 -21.55 16.24 9.97
N ASP A 338 -22.74 16.80 10.17
CA ASP A 338 -23.86 16.18 10.87
C ASP A 338 -24.79 15.39 9.95
N ASP A 339 -24.59 15.46 8.63
CA ASP A 339 -25.35 14.68 7.65
C ASP A 339 -25.18 13.18 7.92
N LEU A 340 -26.29 12.43 7.96
CA LEU A 340 -26.29 10.99 8.28
C LEU A 340 -26.22 10.15 7.01
N PHE A 341 -25.44 9.06 7.06
CA PHE A 341 -25.23 8.14 5.95
C PHE A 341 -25.49 6.70 6.37
N ALA A 342 -26.37 6.02 5.62
CA ALA A 342 -26.58 4.59 5.69
C ALA A 342 -26.11 3.95 4.37
N ALA A 343 -25.12 3.06 4.43
CA ALA A 343 -24.59 2.36 3.25
C ALA A 343 -23.81 1.10 3.63
N VAL A 344 -23.80 0.12 2.72
CA VAL A 344 -22.88 -1.03 2.76
C VAL A 344 -22.13 -1.12 1.44
N THR A 345 -20.81 -1.19 1.48
CA THR A 345 -19.96 -1.40 0.29
C THR A 345 -18.65 -2.08 0.65
N THR A 346 -17.97 -2.71 -0.31
CA THR A 346 -16.66 -3.30 -0.04
C THR A 346 -15.60 -2.21 0.18
N ARG A 347 -14.73 -2.41 1.18
CA ARG A 347 -13.61 -1.50 1.43
C ARG A 347 -12.47 -1.67 0.41
N PHE A 348 -12.53 -2.67 -0.47
CA PHE A 348 -11.52 -2.92 -1.50
C PHE A 348 -11.84 -2.25 -2.86
N ALA A 349 -12.96 -1.52 -2.95
CA ALA A 349 -13.27 -0.72 -4.14
C ALA A 349 -12.29 0.47 -4.29
N ASN A 350 -12.28 1.10 -5.47
CA ASN A 350 -11.69 2.43 -5.60
C ASN A 350 -12.51 3.43 -4.77
N ILE A 351 -11.84 4.38 -4.11
CA ILE A 351 -12.49 5.38 -3.26
C ILE A 351 -13.59 6.18 -3.99
N SER A 352 -13.40 6.43 -5.29
CA SER A 352 -14.37 7.16 -6.13
C SER A 352 -15.72 6.45 -6.24
N THR A 353 -15.76 5.11 -6.08
CA THR A 353 -17.00 4.35 -6.04
C THR A 353 -17.77 4.61 -4.74
N LEU A 354 -17.07 4.62 -3.60
CA LEU A 354 -17.67 4.96 -2.31
C LEU A 354 -18.19 6.40 -2.29
N LEU A 355 -17.37 7.36 -2.72
CA LEU A 355 -17.77 8.78 -2.74
C LEU A 355 -19.00 8.99 -3.64
N LYS A 356 -19.07 8.36 -4.82
CA LYS A 356 -20.26 8.41 -5.69
C LYS A 356 -21.53 7.86 -5.05
N ILE A 357 -21.43 6.77 -4.27
CA ILE A 357 -22.58 6.24 -3.52
C ILE A 357 -23.06 7.28 -2.51
N MET A 358 -22.14 7.93 -1.79
CA MET A 358 -22.48 9.00 -0.84
C MET A 358 -23.07 10.25 -1.53
N GLU A 359 -22.56 10.67 -2.70
CA GLU A 359 -23.16 11.75 -3.50
C GLU A 359 -24.55 11.41 -4.03
N GLN A 360 -24.93 10.13 -4.14
CA GLN A 360 -26.27 9.73 -4.56
C GLN A 360 -27.28 9.75 -3.41
N THR A 361 -26.84 9.52 -2.17
CA THR A 361 -27.72 9.45 -0.99
C THR A 361 -27.86 10.76 -0.23
N GLY A 362 -26.98 11.75 -0.46
CA GLY A 362 -26.94 12.99 0.32
C GLY A 362 -26.77 14.30 -0.46
N ASP A 363 -26.87 15.41 0.30
CA ASP A 363 -26.74 16.80 -0.15
C ASP A 363 -25.29 17.33 -0.10
N VAL A 364 -24.33 16.42 -0.20
CA VAL A 364 -22.89 16.71 -0.26
C VAL A 364 -22.28 16.40 -1.62
N SER A 365 -21.11 16.99 -1.89
CA SER A 365 -20.27 16.64 -3.02
C SER A 365 -18.81 16.51 -2.58
N PHE A 366 -18.08 15.61 -3.25
CA PHE A 366 -16.68 15.30 -2.95
C PHE A 366 -15.77 15.59 -4.15
N SER A 367 -14.67 16.30 -3.92
CA SER A 367 -13.58 16.40 -4.90
C SER A 367 -12.27 15.84 -4.33
N ILE A 368 -11.46 15.22 -5.18
CA ILE A 368 -10.15 14.67 -4.81
C ILE A 368 -9.07 15.61 -5.34
N GLU A 369 -8.22 16.11 -4.44
CA GLU A 369 -7.06 16.95 -4.77
C GLU A 369 -5.80 16.28 -4.18
N GLY A 370 -5.09 15.51 -4.99
CA GLY A 370 -3.95 14.68 -4.55
C GLY A 370 -4.38 13.63 -3.54
N SER A 371 -3.79 13.64 -2.33
CA SER A 371 -4.16 12.77 -1.21
C SER A 371 -5.25 13.35 -0.30
N LYS A 372 -6.01 14.37 -0.75
CA LYS A 372 -7.06 15.03 0.02
C LYS A 372 -8.44 14.81 -0.59
N ILE A 373 -9.41 14.52 0.26
CA ILE A 373 -10.83 14.59 -0.06
C ILE A 373 -11.35 15.92 0.47
N ILE A 374 -11.95 16.69 -0.42
CA ILE A 374 -12.59 17.95 -0.09
C ILE A 374 -14.09 17.75 -0.16
N ILE A 375 -14.78 18.18 0.89
CA ILE A 375 -16.21 18.01 1.10
C ILE A 375 -16.85 19.40 1.09
N SER A 376 -17.89 19.57 0.30
CA SER A 376 -18.70 20.78 0.27
C SER A 376 -20.17 20.44 0.09
N LYS A 377 -21.04 21.38 0.46
CA LYS A 377 -22.47 21.30 0.22
C LYS A 377 -22.75 21.24 -1.28
N LYS A 378 -23.67 20.36 -1.68
CA LYS A 378 -24.08 20.19 -3.07
C LYS A 378 -24.88 21.42 -3.49
N ALA A 379 -24.47 22.05 -4.59
CA ALA A 379 -25.22 23.18 -5.15
C ALA A 379 -26.62 22.71 -5.57
N LYS A 380 -27.66 23.36 -5.04
CA LYS A 380 -29.03 23.16 -5.51
C LYS A 380 -29.11 23.59 -6.98
N LYS A 381 -29.57 22.68 -7.84
CA LYS A 381 -29.87 22.94 -9.25
C LYS A 381 -31.23 23.62 -9.41
#